data_AF-A0A518AVQ0-F1
#
_entry.id   AF-A0A518AVQ0-F1
#
_cell.length_a   1.000
_cell.length_b   1.000
_cell.length_c   1.000
_cell.angle_alpha   90.00
_cell.angle_beta   90.00
_cell.angle_gamma   90.00
#
_symmetry.space_group_name_H-M   'P 1'
#
loop_
_entity.id
_entity.type
_entity.pdbx_description
1 polymer ?
#
loop_
_entity_poly.entity_id
_entity_poly.type
_entity_poly.pdbx_seq_one_letter_code
_entity_poly.pdbx_strand_id
1 'polypeptide(L)'
;MSRVLPDRDQRHLLQFYLMSQINYNQRLLWAAGIIAAGLLMQMCWPADSLESVLVITLPMLLFGTLMLLVRGYDLKPRYNVRFGTWEKTTREQFTTARLLQSNVSSWDQAFVDITSPLGAFGLAITGGAVLLAVAAVAADRSTSMWAPVIGLDAAVLLLPHWFVGTKRGWRPVSLNQEIQALETALRAIEPYEDPPCQIQPMFQLAGKGETKTPIGARVFIRFPDGPEDLLGVQLQVAINDVQGTKYPYLYAVIVAKKSFGLLGQPLRECQVRMNPKKKRQTGLLDWLSGGTPVGRMTVEGKSEDDVDVIVIRQHTTKKSGYHTSDATVARIAASAWRIASEMATAKKVR
;
A
#
# COMPACT_ATOMS: atom_id res chain seq x y z
N MET A 1 7.95 -21.35 5.29
CA MET A 1 7.11 -22.57 5.19
C MET A 1 5.68 -22.15 4.93
N SER A 2 5.18 -22.37 3.72
CA SER A 2 3.79 -22.08 3.34
C SER A 2 2.86 -23.03 4.11
N ARG A 3 2.22 -22.52 5.18
CA ARG A 3 1.14 -23.25 5.83
C ARG A 3 -0.02 -23.34 4.82
N VAL A 4 -0.36 -24.56 4.42
CA VAL A 4 -1.43 -24.87 3.44
C VAL A 4 -2.79 -24.39 3.96
N LEU A 5 -2.95 -24.28 5.29
CA LEU A 5 -4.13 -23.73 5.94
C LEU A 5 -3.82 -22.36 6.58
N PRO A 6 -4.79 -21.43 6.58
CA PRO A 6 -4.64 -20.17 7.29
C PRO A 6 -4.41 -20.40 8.78
N ASP A 7 -3.54 -19.59 9.36
CA ASP A 7 -3.20 -19.63 10.77
C ASP A 7 -4.46 -19.57 11.63
N ARG A 8 -4.51 -20.39 12.68
CA ARG A 8 -5.68 -20.50 13.58
C ARG A 8 -6.14 -19.12 14.04
N ASP A 9 -5.19 -18.25 14.35
CA ASP A 9 -5.44 -16.91 14.85
C ASP A 9 -5.98 -15.96 13.78
N GLN A 10 -5.84 -16.28 12.49
CA GLN A 10 -6.29 -15.44 11.37
C GLN A 10 -7.59 -15.91 10.72
N ARG A 11 -8.13 -17.06 11.14
CA ARG A 11 -9.35 -17.64 10.55
C ARG A 11 -10.60 -16.76 10.73
N HIS A 12 -10.63 -15.96 11.79
CA HIS A 12 -11.73 -15.02 12.04
C HIS A 12 -11.75 -13.83 11.06
N LEU A 13 -10.68 -13.62 10.30
CA LEU A 13 -10.57 -12.56 9.29
C LEU A 13 -11.10 -13.01 7.91
N LEU A 14 -11.38 -14.30 7.74
CA LEU A 14 -11.88 -14.86 6.49
C LEU A 14 -13.35 -14.50 6.29
N GLN A 15 -13.66 -13.86 5.16
CA GLN A 15 -15.02 -13.64 4.72
C GLN A 15 -15.40 -14.70 3.68
N PHE A 16 -16.57 -15.31 3.84
CA PHE A 16 -17.09 -16.34 2.94
C PHE A 16 -18.28 -15.81 2.13
N TYR A 17 -18.49 -16.35 0.92
CA TYR A 17 -19.64 -15.98 0.11
C TYR A 17 -20.97 -16.47 0.68
N LEU A 18 -20.97 -17.67 1.27
CA LEU A 18 -22.18 -18.31 1.78
C LEU A 18 -22.12 -18.49 3.30
N MET A 19 -23.23 -18.24 3.99
CA MET A 19 -23.40 -18.46 5.44
C MET A 19 -22.27 -17.87 6.29
N SER A 20 -22.01 -16.56 6.18
CA SER A 20 -20.86 -15.89 6.84
C SER A 20 -20.81 -15.98 8.37
N GLN A 21 -21.89 -16.42 9.02
CA GLN A 21 -22.01 -16.53 10.48
C GLN A 21 -21.50 -17.87 11.03
N ILE A 22 -21.23 -18.87 10.18
CA ILE A 22 -20.78 -20.19 10.62
C ILE A 22 -19.29 -20.18 10.93
N ASN A 23 -18.91 -20.75 12.07
CA ASN A 23 -17.53 -20.92 12.49
C ASN A 23 -16.72 -21.77 11.49
N TYR A 24 -15.44 -21.44 11.30
CA TYR A 24 -14.57 -22.07 10.30
C TYR A 24 -14.57 -23.61 10.35
N ASN A 25 -14.44 -24.19 11.55
CA ASN A 25 -14.39 -25.65 11.71
C ASN A 25 -15.73 -26.32 11.37
N GLN A 26 -16.85 -25.70 11.75
CA GLN A 26 -18.18 -26.21 11.42
C GLN A 26 -18.40 -26.15 9.91
N ARG A 27 -18.02 -25.04 9.27
CA ARG A 27 -18.07 -24.91 7.81
C ARG A 27 -17.29 -26.02 7.10
N LEU A 28 -16.07 -26.29 7.56
CA LEU A 28 -15.25 -27.36 6.98
C LEU A 28 -15.93 -28.73 7.15
N LEU A 29 -16.51 -29.00 8.33
CA LEU A 29 -17.23 -30.24 8.59
C LEU A 29 -18.48 -30.38 7.71
N TRP A 30 -19.30 -29.33 7.60
CA TRP A 30 -20.50 -29.33 6.76
C TRP A 30 -20.16 -29.49 5.28
N ALA A 31 -19.20 -28.71 4.78
CA ALA A 31 -18.78 -28.80 3.39
C ALA A 31 -18.21 -30.19 3.07
N ALA A 32 -17.32 -30.72 3.92
CA ALA A 32 -16.77 -32.06 3.76
C ALA A 32 -17.86 -33.14 3.81
N GLY A 33 -18.83 -33.02 4.73
CA GLY A 33 -19.95 -33.93 4.84
C GLY A 33 -20.85 -33.93 3.59
N ILE A 34 -21.18 -32.75 3.07
CA ILE A 34 -22.01 -32.60 1.86
C ILE A 34 -21.27 -33.14 0.63
N ILE A 35 -19.98 -32.83 0.48
CA ILE A 35 -19.16 -33.33 -0.62
C ILE A 35 -19.05 -34.85 -0.54
N ALA A 36 -18.71 -35.41 0.62
CA ALA A 36 -18.60 -36.84 0.82
C ALA A 36 -19.92 -37.57 0.57
N ALA A 37 -21.05 -37.01 1.03
CA ALA A 37 -22.37 -37.56 0.76
C ALA A 37 -22.69 -37.56 -0.74
N GLY A 38 -22.36 -36.48 -1.46
CA GLY A 38 -22.52 -36.40 -2.91
C GLY A 38 -21.71 -37.48 -3.63
N LEU A 39 -20.42 -37.62 -3.30
CA LEU A 39 -19.54 -38.65 -3.89
C LEU A 39 -20.00 -40.08 -3.56
N LEU A 40 -20.38 -40.36 -2.31
CA LEU A 40 -20.90 -41.68 -1.92
C LEU A 40 -22.19 -42.00 -2.65
N MET A 41 -23.06 -41.01 -2.86
CA MET A 41 -24.30 -41.19 -3.62
C MET A 41 -24.02 -41.50 -5.10
N GLN A 42 -22.99 -40.90 -5.70
CA GLN A 42 -22.54 -41.28 -7.06
C GLN A 42 -22.08 -42.73 -7.12
N MET A 43 -21.35 -43.22 -6.11
CA MET A 43 -20.85 -44.60 -6.06
C MET A 43 -21.95 -45.65 -5.89
N CYS A 44 -23.03 -45.30 -5.18
CA CYS A 44 -24.14 -46.21 -4.91
C CYS A 44 -25.18 -46.24 -6.04
N TRP A 45 -25.07 -45.38 -7.05
CA TRP A 45 -26.10 -45.24 -8.07
C TRP A 45 -25.86 -46.17 -9.29
N PRO A 46 -26.92 -46.77 -9.86
CA PRO A 46 -26.81 -47.59 -11.06
C PRO A 46 -26.21 -46.81 -12.23
N ALA A 47 -25.21 -47.40 -12.88
CA ALA A 47 -24.42 -46.78 -13.93
C ALA A 47 -25.25 -46.37 -15.17
N ASP A 48 -26.44 -46.96 -15.34
CA ASP A 48 -27.33 -46.76 -16.50
C ASP A 48 -28.04 -45.39 -16.54
N SER A 49 -27.91 -44.56 -15.49
CA SER A 49 -28.62 -43.27 -15.37
C SER A 49 -27.71 -42.11 -14.93
N LEU A 50 -26.57 -41.98 -15.60
CA LEU A 50 -25.57 -40.93 -15.38
C LEU A 50 -26.15 -39.50 -15.31
N GLU A 51 -27.13 -39.17 -16.15
CA GLU A 51 -27.77 -37.84 -16.13
C GLU A 51 -28.48 -37.57 -14.80
N SER A 52 -29.23 -38.54 -14.29
CA SER A 52 -29.94 -38.44 -13.00
C SER A 52 -28.97 -38.32 -11.83
N VAL A 53 -27.85 -39.04 -11.88
CA VAL A 53 -26.77 -38.94 -10.88
C VAL A 53 -26.22 -37.53 -10.83
N LEU A 54 -25.87 -36.97 -11.99
CA LEU A 54 -25.28 -35.65 -12.07
C LEU A 54 -26.24 -34.56 -11.61
N VAL A 55 -27.52 -34.64 -11.99
CA VAL A 55 -28.53 -33.65 -11.58
C VAL A 55 -28.68 -33.58 -10.05
N ILE A 56 -28.51 -34.71 -9.34
CA ILE A 56 -28.67 -34.76 -7.89
C ILE A 56 -27.36 -34.46 -7.16
N THR A 57 -26.25 -35.04 -7.62
CA THR A 57 -24.97 -35.00 -6.90
C THR A 57 -24.18 -33.73 -7.19
N LEU A 58 -24.27 -33.18 -8.40
CA LEU A 58 -23.57 -31.96 -8.79
C LEU A 58 -23.99 -30.73 -7.96
N PRO A 59 -25.29 -30.47 -7.68
CA PRO A 59 -25.68 -29.41 -6.76
C PRO A 59 -25.12 -29.59 -5.35
N MET A 60 -25.00 -30.83 -4.85
CA MET A 60 -24.40 -31.10 -3.54
C MET A 60 -22.91 -30.75 -3.54
N LEU A 61 -22.16 -31.22 -4.54
CA LEU A 61 -20.74 -30.90 -4.70
C LEU A 61 -20.54 -29.39 -4.85
N LEU A 62 -21.32 -28.74 -5.71
CA LEU A 62 -21.26 -27.31 -5.91
C LEU A 62 -21.57 -26.55 -4.61
N PHE A 63 -22.62 -26.93 -3.88
CA PHE A 63 -22.97 -26.29 -2.62
C PHE A 63 -21.88 -26.46 -1.57
N GLY A 64 -21.32 -27.67 -1.43
CA GLY A 64 -20.18 -27.94 -0.57
C GLY A 64 -18.96 -27.09 -0.92
N THR A 65 -18.60 -26.99 -2.21
CA THR A 65 -17.52 -26.12 -2.68
C THR A 65 -17.82 -24.65 -2.40
N LEU A 66 -19.03 -24.17 -2.71
CA LEU A 66 -19.46 -22.78 -2.48
C LEU A 66 -19.36 -22.40 -0.99
N MET A 67 -19.63 -23.33 -0.07
CA MET A 67 -19.43 -23.11 1.37
C MET A 67 -17.96 -22.86 1.72
N LEU A 68 -17.01 -23.44 0.99
CA LEU A 68 -15.57 -23.26 1.20
C LEU A 68 -15.01 -22.01 0.52
N LEU A 69 -15.78 -21.36 -0.35
CA LEU A 69 -15.31 -20.20 -1.10
C LEU A 69 -15.15 -18.95 -0.23
N VAL A 70 -13.89 -18.52 -0.12
CA VAL A 70 -13.45 -17.34 0.62
C VAL A 70 -13.51 -16.12 -0.29
N ARG A 71 -14.39 -15.16 0.02
CA ARG A 71 -14.47 -13.85 -0.65
C ARG A 71 -13.18 -13.04 -0.50
N GLY A 72 -12.51 -13.18 0.65
CA GLY A 72 -11.21 -12.57 0.91
C GLY A 72 -10.94 -12.34 2.40
N TYR A 73 -9.88 -11.60 2.68
CA TYR A 73 -9.58 -11.05 4.01
C TYR A 73 -9.98 -9.58 4.03
N ASP A 74 -10.82 -9.20 4.97
CA ASP A 74 -11.10 -7.78 5.20
C ASP A 74 -10.19 -7.26 6.30
N LEU A 75 -9.02 -6.78 5.89
CA LEU A 75 -8.09 -6.08 6.78
C LEU A 75 -8.41 -4.59 6.89
N LYS A 76 -9.52 -4.12 6.30
CA LYS A 76 -9.88 -2.71 6.37
C LYS A 76 -10.24 -2.39 7.83
N PRO A 77 -9.65 -1.32 8.41
CA PRO A 77 -10.08 -0.87 9.72
C PRO A 77 -11.58 -0.59 9.73
N ARG A 78 -12.30 -1.08 10.73
CA ARG A 78 -13.76 -0.90 10.88
C ARG A 78 -14.16 0.51 11.34
N TYR A 79 -13.19 1.41 11.53
CA TYR A 79 -13.41 2.79 11.96
C TYR A 79 -13.07 3.77 10.84
N ASN A 80 -13.48 5.03 11.02
CA ASN A 80 -13.25 6.07 10.03
C ASN A 80 -11.76 6.43 9.95
N VAL A 81 -11.12 5.99 8.87
CA VAL A 81 -9.70 6.25 8.56
C VAL A 81 -9.43 7.68 8.05
N ARG A 82 -10.43 8.56 7.98
CA ARG A 82 -10.23 9.95 7.53
C ARG A 82 -9.72 10.89 8.61
N PHE A 83 -9.93 10.55 9.88
CA PHE A 83 -9.58 11.41 11.00
C PHE A 83 -8.64 10.66 11.93
N GLY A 84 -7.47 11.25 12.16
CA GLY A 84 -6.45 10.68 13.02
C GLY A 84 -5.64 11.77 13.71
N THR A 85 -5.05 11.40 14.84
CA THR A 85 -4.21 12.27 15.66
C THR A 85 -2.75 12.09 15.28
N TRP A 86 -2.00 13.20 15.22
CA TRP A 86 -0.57 13.14 14.96
C TRP A 86 0.17 12.73 16.23
N GLU A 87 0.86 11.60 16.17
CA GLU A 87 1.66 11.07 17.26
C GLU A 87 3.14 10.98 16.83
N LYS A 88 4.04 11.31 17.76
CA LYS A 88 5.48 11.21 17.53
C LYS A 88 5.88 9.75 17.38
N THR A 89 6.79 9.49 16.47
CA THR A 89 7.29 8.15 16.19
C THR A 89 8.79 8.18 15.93
N THR A 90 9.40 7.01 15.76
CA THR A 90 10.81 6.85 15.45
C THR A 90 10.99 6.51 13.98
N ARG A 91 12.21 6.71 13.48
CA ARG A 91 12.58 6.32 12.12
C ARG A 91 12.50 4.80 11.91
N GLU A 92 12.75 4.02 12.96
CA GLU A 92 12.58 2.56 12.92
C GLU A 92 11.13 2.16 12.67
N GLN A 93 10.16 2.88 13.26
CA GLN A 93 8.74 2.61 13.00
C GLN A 93 8.34 2.94 11.56
N PHE A 94 8.95 3.94 10.91
CA PHE A 94 8.80 4.17 9.46
C PHE A 94 9.25 2.92 8.67
N THR A 95 10.42 2.38 8.98
CA THR A 95 10.94 1.15 8.34
C THR A 95 10.03 -0.04 8.60
N THR A 96 9.60 -0.24 9.85
CA THR A 96 8.70 -1.34 10.23
C THR A 96 7.37 -1.27 9.50
N ALA A 97 6.77 -0.08 9.37
CA ALA A 97 5.54 0.12 8.63
C ALA A 97 5.70 -0.27 7.14
N ARG A 98 6.83 0.08 6.52
CA ARG A 98 7.14 -0.32 5.14
C ARG A 98 7.35 -1.82 4.99
N LEU A 99 8.09 -2.44 5.90
CA LEU A 99 8.33 -3.88 5.89
C LEU A 99 7.02 -4.66 6.02
N LEU A 100 6.15 -4.27 6.95
CA LEU A 100 4.82 -4.86 7.12
C LEU A 100 4.01 -4.79 5.81
N GLN A 101 4.02 -3.64 5.13
CA GLN A 101 3.31 -3.50 3.86
C GLN A 101 3.91 -4.35 2.74
N SER A 102 5.24 -4.46 2.65
CA SER A 102 5.90 -5.32 1.66
C SER A 102 5.60 -6.81 1.89
N ASN A 103 5.47 -7.23 3.14
CA ASN A 103 5.05 -8.58 3.51
C ASN A 103 3.60 -8.84 3.09
N VAL A 104 2.70 -7.85 3.24
CA VAL A 104 1.33 -7.96 2.74
C VAL A 104 1.26 -7.99 1.21
N SER A 105 2.23 -7.39 0.50
CA SER A 105 2.30 -7.47 -0.97
C SER A 105 2.73 -8.84 -1.48
N SER A 106 3.61 -9.55 -0.76
CA SER A 106 4.04 -10.89 -1.17
C SER A 106 2.98 -11.97 -0.97
N TRP A 107 1.93 -11.68 -0.18
CA TRP A 107 0.81 -12.60 0.04
C TRP A 107 -0.11 -12.78 -1.19
N ASP A 108 0.02 -11.93 -2.22
CA ASP A 108 -0.68 -12.03 -3.52
C ASP A 108 -0.09 -13.11 -4.46
N GLN A 109 0.96 -13.84 -4.06
CA GLN A 109 1.70 -14.77 -4.93
C GLN A 109 1.38 -16.25 -4.67
N ALA A 110 0.15 -16.57 -4.26
CA ALA A 110 -0.22 -17.94 -3.92
C ALA A 110 -0.39 -18.82 -5.18
N PHE A 111 -0.03 -20.10 -5.08
CA PHE A 111 -0.18 -21.11 -6.13
C PHE A 111 -1.64 -21.34 -6.60
N VAL A 112 -2.62 -20.92 -5.78
CA VAL A 112 -4.06 -21.04 -6.08
C VAL A 112 -4.67 -19.68 -6.43
N ASP A 113 -3.85 -18.68 -6.77
CA ASP A 113 -4.32 -17.36 -7.20
C ASP A 113 -4.04 -17.12 -8.68
N ILE A 114 -5.09 -17.17 -9.51
CA ILE A 114 -4.99 -16.97 -10.97
C ILE A 114 -4.44 -15.60 -11.37
N THR A 115 -4.52 -14.60 -10.49
CA THR A 115 -3.99 -13.26 -10.75
C THR A 115 -2.46 -13.20 -10.70
N SER A 116 -1.82 -14.27 -10.23
CA SER A 116 -0.37 -14.43 -10.22
C SER A 116 0.11 -15.38 -11.34
N PRO A 117 1.30 -15.17 -11.93
CA PRO A 117 1.88 -16.11 -12.90
C PRO A 117 2.05 -17.53 -12.33
N LEU A 118 2.37 -17.64 -11.04
CA LEU A 118 2.50 -18.93 -10.34
C LEU A 118 1.16 -19.66 -10.24
N GLY A 119 0.07 -18.94 -9.97
CA GLY A 119 -1.25 -19.57 -9.90
C GLY A 119 -1.81 -19.95 -11.27
N ALA A 120 -1.53 -19.16 -12.32
CA ALA A 120 -1.83 -19.55 -13.69
C ALA A 120 -1.08 -20.83 -14.09
N PHE A 121 0.20 -20.93 -13.73
CA PHE A 121 0.99 -22.15 -13.93
C PHE A 121 0.44 -23.34 -13.12
N GLY A 122 0.06 -23.09 -11.87
CA GLY A 122 -0.55 -24.12 -11.01
C GLY A 122 -1.89 -24.64 -11.54
N LEU A 123 -2.72 -23.75 -12.10
CA LEU A 123 -3.95 -24.13 -12.79
C LEU A 123 -3.65 -24.99 -14.03
N ALA A 124 -2.64 -24.63 -14.83
CA ALA A 124 -2.25 -25.39 -16.01
C ALA A 124 -1.77 -26.80 -15.66
N ILE A 125 -0.93 -26.95 -14.63
CA ILE A 125 -0.49 -28.28 -14.15
C ILE A 125 -1.67 -29.09 -13.64
N THR A 126 -2.49 -28.50 -12.78
CA THR A 126 -3.60 -29.23 -12.14
C THR A 126 -4.65 -29.62 -13.18
N GLY A 127 -5.01 -28.70 -14.08
CA GLY A 127 -5.89 -28.97 -15.21
C GLY A 127 -5.32 -30.03 -16.15
N GLY A 128 -4.02 -29.96 -16.46
CA GLY A 128 -3.34 -30.98 -17.26
C GLY A 128 -3.38 -32.38 -16.62
N ALA A 129 -3.14 -32.46 -15.32
CA ALA A 129 -3.22 -33.72 -14.57
C ALA A 129 -4.65 -34.29 -14.54
N VAL A 130 -5.67 -33.44 -14.35
CA VAL A 130 -7.08 -33.83 -14.41
C VAL A 130 -7.45 -34.34 -15.81
N LEU A 131 -7.05 -33.62 -16.86
CA LEU A 131 -7.30 -34.03 -18.25
C LEU A 131 -6.63 -35.36 -18.58
N LEU A 132 -5.40 -35.59 -18.12
CA LEU A 132 -4.70 -36.86 -18.27
C LEU A 132 -5.46 -37.99 -17.56
N ALA A 133 -5.91 -37.77 -16.33
CA ALA A 133 -6.68 -38.76 -15.57
C ALA A 133 -8.01 -39.09 -16.25
N VAL A 134 -8.75 -38.08 -16.72
CA VAL A 134 -9.99 -38.26 -17.47
C VAL A 134 -9.75 -39.02 -18.78
N ALA A 135 -8.68 -38.71 -19.52
CA ALA A 135 -8.32 -39.42 -20.74
C ALA A 135 -7.95 -40.90 -20.48
N ALA A 136 -7.24 -41.17 -19.37
CA ALA A 136 -6.89 -42.54 -18.97
C ALA A 136 -8.14 -43.37 -18.65
N VAL A 137 -9.11 -42.79 -17.93
CA VAL A 137 -10.41 -43.44 -17.65
C VAL A 137 -11.24 -43.60 -18.93
N ALA A 138 -11.24 -42.60 -19.81
CA ALA A 138 -11.97 -42.66 -21.07
C ALA A 138 -11.47 -43.75 -22.02
N ALA A 139 -10.17 -44.10 -21.95
CA ALA A 139 -9.52 -45.08 -22.83
C ALA A 139 -9.94 -46.53 -22.54
N ASP A 140 -10.40 -46.85 -21.33
CA ASP A 140 -10.87 -48.17 -20.95
C ASP A 140 -12.40 -48.26 -21.12
N ARG A 141 -12.87 -49.20 -21.95
CA ARG A 141 -14.31 -49.40 -22.23
C ARG A 141 -15.14 -49.66 -20.98
N SER A 142 -14.56 -50.27 -19.95
CA SER A 142 -15.27 -50.62 -18.71
C SER A 142 -15.51 -49.39 -17.80
N THR A 143 -14.67 -48.36 -17.93
CA THR A 143 -14.70 -47.18 -17.07
C THR A 143 -14.99 -45.88 -17.83
N SER A 144 -15.04 -45.91 -19.16
CA SER A 144 -15.25 -44.75 -20.03
C SER A 144 -16.50 -43.93 -19.69
N MET A 145 -17.56 -44.60 -19.21
CA MET A 145 -18.80 -43.93 -18.77
C MET A 145 -18.61 -42.99 -17.57
N TRP A 146 -17.58 -43.20 -16.74
CA TRP A 146 -17.27 -42.37 -15.57
C TRP A 146 -16.39 -41.17 -15.89
N ALA A 147 -15.72 -41.16 -17.06
CA ALA A 147 -14.88 -40.05 -17.49
C ALA A 147 -15.56 -38.67 -17.42
N PRO A 148 -16.82 -38.48 -17.90
CA PRO A 148 -17.50 -37.18 -17.77
C PRO A 148 -17.81 -36.80 -16.32
N VAL A 149 -18.12 -37.78 -15.45
CA VAL A 149 -18.39 -37.53 -14.01
C VAL A 149 -17.13 -37.04 -13.33
N ILE A 150 -16.02 -37.74 -13.50
CA ILE A 150 -14.72 -37.38 -12.91
C ILE A 150 -14.28 -36.00 -13.39
N GLY A 151 -14.43 -35.72 -14.69
CA GLY A 151 -14.07 -34.41 -15.24
C GLY A 151 -14.92 -33.28 -14.67
N LEU A 152 -16.22 -33.49 -14.52
CA LEU A 152 -17.14 -32.49 -14.00
C LEU A 152 -16.97 -32.28 -12.49
N ASP A 153 -16.79 -33.34 -11.72
CA ASP A 153 -16.53 -33.27 -10.28
C ASP A 153 -15.20 -32.55 -10.01
N ALA A 154 -14.15 -32.90 -10.76
CA ALA A 154 -12.87 -32.20 -10.66
C ALA A 154 -13.02 -30.71 -11.00
N ALA A 155 -13.79 -30.37 -12.04
CA ALA A 155 -14.06 -28.98 -12.37
C ALA A 155 -14.80 -28.25 -11.24
N VAL A 156 -15.87 -28.84 -10.68
CA VAL A 156 -16.66 -28.22 -9.60
C VAL A 156 -15.89 -28.12 -8.28
N LEU A 157 -15.05 -29.10 -7.96
CA LEU A 157 -14.29 -29.13 -6.71
C LEU A 157 -13.04 -28.27 -6.77
N LEU A 158 -12.36 -28.18 -7.91
CA LEU A 158 -11.05 -27.53 -8.02
C LEU A 158 -11.15 -26.11 -8.59
N LEU A 159 -11.87 -25.94 -9.70
CA LEU A 159 -11.84 -24.70 -10.48
C LEU A 159 -12.23 -23.45 -9.66
N PRO A 160 -13.32 -23.47 -8.85
CA PRO A 160 -13.71 -22.29 -8.07
C PRO A 160 -12.61 -21.76 -7.14
N HIS A 161 -11.71 -22.63 -6.65
CA HIS A 161 -10.63 -22.22 -5.74
C HIS A 161 -9.55 -21.36 -6.40
N TRP A 162 -9.39 -21.42 -7.73
CA TRP A 162 -8.45 -20.54 -8.46
C TRP A 162 -9.03 -19.15 -8.76
N PHE A 163 -10.36 -19.05 -8.83
CA PHE A 163 -11.06 -17.78 -9.09
C PHE A 163 -11.49 -17.08 -7.80
N VAL A 164 -11.52 -17.80 -6.68
CA VAL A 164 -12.00 -17.28 -5.40
C VAL A 164 -10.91 -17.43 -4.33
N GLY A 165 -10.60 -16.33 -3.65
CA GLY A 165 -9.52 -16.29 -2.67
C GLY A 165 -8.44 -15.26 -2.95
N THR A 166 -8.62 -14.38 -3.95
CA THR A 166 -7.73 -13.23 -4.16
C THR A 166 -7.64 -12.41 -2.87
N LYS A 167 -6.50 -12.45 -2.20
CA LYS A 167 -6.32 -11.85 -0.88
C LYS A 167 -6.11 -10.34 -1.03
N ARG A 168 -7.19 -9.59 -1.15
CA ARG A 168 -7.12 -8.11 -1.16
C ARG A 168 -6.95 -7.57 0.27
N GLY A 169 -5.73 -7.65 0.80
CA GLY A 169 -5.39 -6.95 2.03
C GLY A 169 -5.57 -5.44 1.89
N TRP A 170 -6.08 -4.77 2.92
CA TRP A 170 -6.09 -3.31 2.96
C TRP A 170 -4.65 -2.81 2.96
N ARG A 171 -4.28 -2.07 1.91
CA ARG A 171 -2.95 -1.52 1.71
C ARG A 171 -3.06 0.01 1.68
N PRO A 172 -2.56 0.74 2.68
CA PRO A 172 -2.45 2.19 2.57
C PRO A 172 -1.28 2.52 1.63
N VAL A 173 -1.49 2.37 0.32
CA VAL A 173 -0.47 2.65 -0.72
C VAL A 173 0.08 4.06 -0.59
N SER A 174 -0.77 5.02 -0.19
CA SER A 174 -0.38 6.39 0.12
C SER A 174 0.67 6.48 1.21
N LEU A 175 0.50 5.76 2.33
CA LEU A 175 1.43 5.81 3.47
C LEU A 175 2.85 5.41 3.05
N ASN A 176 3.01 4.34 2.27
CA ASN A 176 4.33 3.93 1.79
C ASN A 176 4.96 4.98 0.86
N GLN A 177 4.17 5.58 -0.04
CA GLN A 177 4.65 6.66 -0.90
C GLN A 177 5.09 7.89 -0.08
N GLU A 178 4.34 8.23 0.98
CA GLU A 178 4.69 9.31 1.90
C GLU A 178 5.98 9.01 2.66
N ILE A 179 6.11 7.82 3.27
CA ILE A 179 7.32 7.42 4.00
C ILE A 179 8.53 7.42 3.05
N GLN A 180 8.41 6.89 1.83
CA GLN A 180 9.50 6.87 0.86
C GLN A 180 9.98 8.28 0.51
N ALA A 181 9.05 9.20 0.21
CA ALA A 181 9.42 10.59 -0.07
C ALA A 181 10.05 11.27 1.15
N LEU A 182 9.58 11.00 2.37
CA LEU A 182 10.17 11.52 3.60
C LEU A 182 11.57 10.93 3.87
N GLU A 183 11.80 9.64 3.61
CA GLU A 183 13.13 9.05 3.71
C GLU A 183 14.12 9.69 2.73
N THR A 184 13.71 9.92 1.48
CA THR A 184 14.52 10.64 0.49
C THR A 184 14.83 12.06 0.97
N ALA A 185 13.85 12.75 1.57
CA ALA A 185 14.04 14.08 2.15
C ALA A 185 15.02 14.06 3.34
N LEU A 186 14.90 13.07 4.23
CA LEU A 186 15.80 12.90 5.39
C LEU A 186 17.24 12.63 4.96
N ARG A 187 17.46 11.75 3.98
CA ARG A 187 18.81 11.49 3.43
C ARG A 187 19.47 12.73 2.84
N ALA A 188 18.68 13.65 2.31
CA ALA A 188 19.19 14.93 1.80
C ALA A 188 19.60 15.91 2.90
N ILE A 189 19.16 15.66 4.15
CA ILE A 189 19.42 16.51 5.31
C ILE A 189 20.49 15.91 6.23
N GLU A 190 20.62 14.58 6.29
CA GLU A 190 21.62 13.86 7.09
C GLU A 190 23.05 14.41 7.02
N PRO A 191 23.57 14.87 5.87
CA PRO A 191 24.93 15.40 5.81
C PRO A 191 25.14 16.72 6.58
N TYR A 192 24.08 17.37 7.05
CA TYR A 192 24.18 18.61 7.81
C TYR A 192 24.16 18.34 9.31
N GLU A 193 25.26 18.64 9.98
CA GLU A 193 25.42 18.42 11.43
C GLU A 193 25.24 19.70 12.26
N ASP A 194 25.48 20.88 11.68
CA ASP A 194 25.48 22.18 12.37
C ASP A 194 24.47 23.17 11.75
N PRO A 195 23.53 23.75 12.50
CA PRO A 195 23.28 23.60 13.93
C PRO A 195 22.63 22.25 14.27
N PRO A 196 22.82 21.76 15.51
CA PRO A 196 22.18 20.55 15.96
C PRO A 196 20.66 20.68 15.80
N CYS A 197 20.05 19.67 15.18
CA CYS A 197 18.63 19.64 14.94
C CYS A 197 18.01 18.34 15.47
N GLN A 198 16.78 18.45 15.98
CA GLN A 198 16.00 17.31 16.44
C GLN A 198 14.99 16.92 15.36
N ILE A 199 15.21 15.77 14.73
CA ILE A 199 14.31 15.19 13.75
C ILE A 199 13.26 14.35 14.48
N GLN A 200 11.99 14.71 14.33
CA GLN A 200 10.83 14.06 14.93
C GLN A 200 9.90 13.52 13.83
N PRO A 201 10.05 12.25 13.43
CA PRO A 201 9.06 11.57 12.60
C PRO A 201 7.71 11.52 13.33
N MET A 202 6.61 11.58 12.58
CA MET A 202 5.26 11.48 13.13
C MET A 202 4.36 10.65 12.20
N PHE A 203 3.48 9.86 12.81
CA PHE A 203 2.37 9.22 12.11
C PHE A 203 1.06 9.92 12.46
N GLN A 204 0.17 10.02 11.47
CA GLN A 204 -1.23 10.26 11.73
C GLN A 204 -1.88 8.91 12.01
N LEU A 205 -2.34 8.70 13.24
CA LEU A 205 -2.96 7.44 13.67
C LEU A 205 -4.48 7.60 13.72
N ALA A 206 -5.19 6.72 13.01
CA ALA A 206 -6.64 6.59 13.14
C ALA A 206 -6.98 5.42 14.08
N GLY A 207 -8.10 5.50 14.79
CA GLY A 207 -8.56 4.47 15.73
C GLY A 207 -8.37 4.84 17.21
N LYS A 208 -8.61 3.89 18.12
CA LYS A 208 -8.50 4.08 19.58
C LYS A 208 -7.76 2.91 20.24
N GLY A 209 -7.06 3.21 21.32
CA GLY A 209 -6.34 2.21 22.14
C GLY A 209 -5.27 1.47 21.35
N GLU A 210 -5.31 0.14 21.40
CA GLU A 210 -4.36 -0.75 20.71
C GLU A 210 -4.66 -0.95 19.22
N THR A 211 -5.81 -0.47 18.73
CA THR A 211 -6.24 -0.66 17.33
C THR A 211 -5.82 0.49 16.41
N LYS A 212 -4.81 1.28 16.78
CA LYS A 212 -4.36 2.44 16.00
C LYS A 212 -3.68 2.00 14.70
N THR A 213 -4.10 2.59 13.59
CA THR A 213 -3.50 2.33 12.27
C THR A 213 -2.93 3.62 11.70
N PRO A 214 -1.67 3.62 11.23
CA PRO A 214 -1.09 4.77 10.55
C PRO A 214 -1.77 5.00 9.20
N ILE A 215 -2.22 6.23 8.98
CA ILE A 215 -2.91 6.66 7.75
C ILE A 215 -2.11 7.72 6.97
N GLY A 216 -1.16 8.38 7.61
CA GLY A 216 -0.27 9.36 6.99
C GLY A 216 1.02 9.54 7.77
N ALA A 217 2.04 10.12 7.13
CA ALA A 217 3.36 10.34 7.70
C ALA A 217 3.83 11.78 7.47
N ARG A 218 4.57 12.31 8.43
CA ARG A 218 5.28 13.60 8.30
C ARG A 218 6.54 13.61 9.13
N VAL A 219 7.41 14.57 8.89
CA VAL A 219 8.62 14.79 9.71
C VAL A 219 8.63 16.24 10.18
N PHE A 220 8.95 16.45 11.45
CA PHE A 220 9.16 17.77 12.03
C PHE A 220 10.61 17.92 12.47
N ILE A 221 11.28 18.99 12.08
CA ILE A 221 12.68 19.27 12.38
C ILE A 221 12.72 20.51 13.28
N ARG A 222 13.26 20.36 14.48
CA ARG A 222 13.42 21.47 15.44
C ARG A 222 14.88 21.85 15.58
N PHE A 223 15.13 23.11 15.92
CA PHE A 223 16.46 23.61 16.25
C PHE A 223 16.45 23.98 17.74
N PRO A 224 16.87 23.08 18.64
CA PRO A 224 16.77 23.30 20.09
C PRO A 224 17.48 24.56 20.56
N ASP A 225 18.63 24.86 19.96
CA ASP A 225 19.43 26.05 20.28
C ASP A 225 19.03 27.29 19.45
N GLY A 226 17.97 27.19 18.64
CA GLY A 226 17.45 28.28 17.84
C GLY A 226 16.54 29.23 18.64
N PRO A 227 16.06 30.32 18.02
CA PRO A 227 15.13 31.24 18.64
C PRO A 227 13.83 30.54 19.05
N GLU A 228 13.28 30.82 20.24
CA GLU A 228 12.01 30.21 20.70
C GLU A 228 10.82 30.49 19.79
N ASP A 229 10.87 31.61 19.06
CA ASP A 229 9.84 31.98 18.10
C ASP A 229 9.94 31.16 16.81
N LEU A 230 11.08 30.51 16.51
CA LEU A 230 11.23 29.62 15.36
C LEU A 230 10.85 28.18 15.77
N LEU A 231 9.65 27.74 15.37
CA LEU A 231 9.14 26.43 15.75
C LEU A 231 9.85 25.28 15.03
N GLY A 232 10.27 25.50 13.77
CA GLY A 232 11.06 24.55 12.98
C GLY A 232 10.56 24.36 11.55
N VAL A 233 10.89 23.21 10.96
CA VAL A 233 10.53 22.83 9.59
C VAL A 233 9.70 21.55 9.60
N GLN A 234 8.54 21.58 8.94
CA GLN A 234 7.69 20.43 8.74
C GLN A 234 7.79 19.95 7.29
N LEU A 235 8.18 18.70 7.09
CA LEU A 235 8.13 18.01 5.80
C LEU A 235 6.84 17.20 5.73
N GLN A 236 6.04 17.46 4.71
CA GLN A 236 4.75 16.79 4.50
C GLN A 236 4.63 16.33 3.05
N VAL A 237 3.92 15.23 2.85
CA VAL A 237 3.65 14.69 1.53
C VAL A 237 2.15 14.67 1.32
N ALA A 238 1.69 15.31 0.25
CA ALA A 238 0.32 15.18 -0.23
C ALA A 238 0.29 14.15 -1.37
N ILE A 239 -0.80 13.36 -1.46
CA ILE A 239 -1.00 12.42 -2.56
C ILE A 239 -2.01 13.02 -3.54
N ASN A 240 -1.56 13.32 -4.75
CA ASN A 240 -2.42 13.75 -5.85
C ASN A 240 -2.89 12.53 -6.64
N ASP A 241 -4.21 12.41 -6.85
CA ASP A 241 -4.78 11.39 -7.72
C ASP A 241 -5.06 12.00 -9.09
N VAL A 242 -4.36 11.53 -10.12
CA VAL A 242 -4.55 11.96 -11.51
C VAL A 242 -4.90 10.71 -12.33
N GLN A 243 -6.16 10.65 -12.78
CA GLN A 243 -6.68 9.52 -13.57
C GLN A 243 -6.47 8.15 -12.90
N GLY A 244 -6.59 8.07 -11.57
CA GLY A 244 -6.40 6.84 -10.81
C GLY A 244 -4.95 6.53 -10.47
N THR A 245 -3.99 7.32 -10.98
CA THR A 245 -2.58 7.20 -10.62
C THR A 245 -2.25 8.17 -9.50
N LYS A 246 -1.70 7.63 -8.40
CA LYS A 246 -1.34 8.39 -7.21
C LYS A 246 0.11 8.89 -7.28
N TYR A 247 0.28 10.21 -7.23
CA TYR A 247 1.58 10.87 -7.26
C TYR A 247 1.88 11.55 -5.92
N PRO A 248 2.97 11.18 -5.23
CA PRO A 248 3.39 11.88 -4.04
C PRO A 248 3.98 13.25 -4.39
N TYR A 249 3.62 14.23 -3.56
CA TYR A 249 4.03 15.62 -3.68
C TYR A 249 4.54 16.13 -2.34
N LEU A 250 5.86 16.22 -2.19
CA LEU A 250 6.51 16.78 -0.99
C LEU A 250 6.41 18.31 -0.99
N TYR A 251 6.11 18.87 0.17
CA TYR A 251 6.32 20.28 0.50
C TYR A 251 6.97 20.42 1.87
N ALA A 252 7.77 21.47 2.03
CA ALA A 252 8.36 21.86 3.31
C ALA A 252 7.69 23.12 3.82
N VAL A 253 7.40 23.17 5.12
CA VAL A 253 6.76 24.31 5.79
C VAL A 253 7.67 24.77 6.91
N ILE A 254 8.25 25.96 6.77
CA ILE A 254 8.97 26.61 7.86
C ILE A 254 7.91 27.33 8.70
N VAL A 255 7.90 27.08 10.01
CA VAL A 255 6.89 27.60 10.93
C VAL A 255 7.57 28.42 12.02
N ALA A 256 7.03 29.62 12.28
CA ALA A 256 7.48 30.48 13.37
C ALA A 256 6.29 31.24 13.97
N LYS A 257 6.40 31.68 15.24
CA LYS A 257 5.45 32.63 15.84
C LYS A 257 5.49 33.94 15.08
N LYS A 258 4.39 34.69 15.05
CA LYS A 258 4.32 36.01 14.38
C LYS A 258 5.38 37.00 14.86
N SER A 259 5.76 36.91 16.15
CA SER A 259 6.86 37.69 16.76
C SER A 259 8.21 37.50 16.05
N PHE A 260 8.40 36.40 15.33
CA PHE A 260 9.63 36.14 14.57
C PHE A 260 9.78 37.06 13.34
N GLY A 261 8.67 37.50 12.74
CA GLY A 261 8.69 38.28 11.50
C GLY A 261 9.04 37.46 10.26
N LEU A 262 8.60 36.20 10.19
CA LEU A 262 8.95 35.25 9.12
C LEU A 262 8.61 35.74 7.72
N LEU A 263 7.50 36.48 7.57
CA LEU A 263 7.00 37.01 6.29
C LEU A 263 7.75 38.25 5.78
N GLY A 264 8.72 38.76 6.54
CA GLY A 264 9.53 39.92 6.17
C GLY A 264 10.72 39.57 5.28
N GLN A 265 11.92 39.91 5.77
CA GLN A 265 13.19 39.59 5.10
C GLN A 265 13.38 38.08 4.84
N PRO A 266 13.07 37.16 5.78
CA PRO A 266 13.34 35.74 5.58
C PRO A 266 12.58 35.16 4.37
N LEU A 267 11.30 35.50 4.20
CA LEU A 267 10.53 35.09 3.01
C LEU A 267 11.15 35.56 1.69
N ARG A 268 11.64 36.80 1.63
CA ARG A 268 12.29 37.34 0.42
C ARG A 268 13.58 36.59 0.10
N GLU A 269 14.39 36.28 1.11
CA GLU A 269 15.61 35.50 0.96
C GLU A 269 15.31 34.09 0.45
N CYS A 270 14.29 33.43 1.00
CA CYS A 270 13.81 32.13 0.51
C CYS A 270 13.42 32.20 -0.97
N GLN A 271 12.67 33.22 -1.38
CA GLN A 271 12.22 33.39 -2.77
C GLN A 271 13.39 33.58 -3.74
N VAL A 272 14.39 34.40 -3.37
CA VAL A 272 15.58 34.66 -4.18
C VAL A 272 16.44 33.40 -4.34
N ARG A 273 16.65 32.65 -3.25
CA ARG A 273 17.47 31.43 -3.26
C ARG A 273 16.83 30.28 -4.04
N MET A 274 15.51 30.13 -3.94
CA MET A 274 14.79 29.04 -4.61
C MET A 274 14.54 29.30 -6.10
N ASN A 275 14.61 30.56 -6.52
CA ASN A 275 14.49 30.97 -7.92
C ASN A 275 15.66 31.91 -8.30
N PRO A 276 16.90 31.42 -8.36
CA PRO A 276 18.01 32.24 -8.82
C PRO A 276 17.70 32.73 -10.24
N LYS A 277 17.84 34.04 -10.49
CA LYS A 277 17.71 34.59 -11.84
C LYS A 277 18.66 33.81 -12.76
N LYS A 278 18.12 33.08 -13.73
CA LYS A 278 18.90 32.24 -14.66
C LYS A 278 20.04 33.08 -15.24
N LYS A 279 21.30 32.70 -14.96
CA LYS A 279 22.40 33.04 -15.87
C LYS A 279 22.04 32.41 -17.21
N ARG A 280 22.14 33.18 -18.28
CA ARG A 280 21.81 32.79 -19.66
C ARG A 280 22.65 31.54 -20.01
N GLN A 281 22.05 30.35 -19.91
CA GLN A 281 22.69 29.06 -20.23
C GLN A 281 22.67 28.90 -21.76
N THR A 282 23.83 29.04 -22.37
CA THR A 282 24.05 28.89 -23.83
C THR A 282 25.26 27.97 -24.05
N GLY A 283 25.10 26.67 -23.84
CA GLY A 283 26.20 25.72 -24.01
C GLY A 283 25.75 24.33 -24.46
N LEU A 284 26.38 23.83 -25.54
CA LEU A 284 26.19 22.51 -26.15
C LEU A 284 26.37 21.33 -25.16
N LEU A 285 27.21 21.52 -24.14
CA LEU A 285 27.50 20.54 -23.08
C LEU A 285 26.30 20.26 -22.17
N ASP A 286 25.39 21.22 -21.99
CA ASP A 286 24.21 21.07 -21.13
C ASP A 286 23.07 20.30 -21.82
N TRP A 287 23.10 20.24 -23.15
CA TRP A 287 22.21 19.38 -23.94
C TRP A 287 22.66 17.92 -23.91
N LEU A 288 23.97 17.67 -23.87
CA LEU A 288 24.55 16.33 -23.78
C LEU A 288 24.48 15.73 -22.35
N SER A 289 24.39 16.57 -21.32
CA SER A 289 24.40 16.12 -19.92
C SER A 289 23.12 15.45 -19.45
N GLY A 290 22.05 15.41 -20.26
CA GLY A 290 20.82 14.65 -19.97
C GLY A 290 20.18 15.00 -18.62
N GLY A 291 20.52 16.15 -18.05
CA GLY A 291 20.09 16.52 -16.71
C GLY A 291 18.59 16.71 -16.67
N THR A 292 17.88 15.87 -15.92
CA THR A 292 16.44 16.05 -15.66
C THR A 292 16.21 17.49 -15.20
N PRO A 293 15.43 18.31 -15.93
CA PRO A 293 15.22 19.71 -15.58
C PRO A 293 14.56 19.77 -14.20
N VAL A 294 15.32 20.19 -13.19
CA VAL A 294 14.83 20.24 -11.83
C VAL A 294 13.74 21.33 -11.77
N GLY A 295 12.49 20.91 -11.60
CA GLY A 295 11.31 21.76 -11.83
C GLY A 295 11.34 23.07 -11.04
N ARG A 296 10.81 24.17 -11.59
CA ARG A 296 10.75 25.48 -10.91
C ARG A 296 10.16 25.34 -9.50
N MET A 297 10.63 26.12 -8.53
CA MET A 297 10.14 26.09 -7.15
C MET A 297 9.19 27.25 -6.86
N THR A 298 8.21 27.01 -6.00
CA THR A 298 7.27 27.99 -5.47
C THR A 298 7.52 28.17 -3.97
N VAL A 299 7.60 29.42 -3.54
CA VAL A 299 7.80 29.81 -2.14
C VAL A 299 6.69 30.81 -1.79
N GLU A 300 5.80 30.39 -0.89
CA GLU A 300 4.60 31.14 -0.50
C GLU A 300 4.66 31.43 1.00
N GLY A 301 4.40 32.67 1.38
CA GLY A 301 4.24 33.07 2.78
C GLY A 301 2.76 33.15 3.14
N LYS A 302 2.37 32.62 4.29
CA LYS A 302 1.00 32.73 4.81
C LYS A 302 1.04 32.96 6.32
N SER A 303 0.05 33.68 6.85
CA SER A 303 -0.19 33.78 8.29
C SER A 303 -1.41 32.92 8.63
N GLU A 304 -1.29 32.07 9.65
CA GLU A 304 -2.35 31.18 10.14
C GLU A 304 -2.40 31.26 11.67
N ASP A 305 -3.56 31.58 12.23
CA ASP A 305 -3.79 31.70 13.68
C ASP A 305 -2.73 32.54 14.41
N ASP A 306 -1.84 31.93 15.19
CA ASP A 306 -0.77 32.54 15.97
C ASP A 306 0.63 32.40 15.34
N VAL A 307 0.72 31.82 14.15
CA VAL A 307 1.97 31.53 13.45
C VAL A 307 2.04 32.14 12.05
N ASP A 308 3.26 32.36 11.59
CA ASP A 308 3.58 32.60 10.19
C ASP A 308 4.27 31.36 9.61
N VAL A 309 3.96 31.07 8.35
CA VAL A 309 4.50 29.92 7.62
C VAL A 309 5.09 30.32 6.28
N ILE A 310 6.21 29.69 5.91
CA ILE A 310 6.75 29.69 4.55
C ILE A 310 6.62 28.29 3.99
N VAL A 311 5.85 28.16 2.92
CA VAL A 311 5.68 26.89 2.19
C VAL A 311 6.62 26.87 1.00
N ILE A 312 7.47 25.85 0.93
CA ILE A 312 8.42 25.59 -0.14
C ILE A 312 7.98 24.31 -0.86
N ARG A 313 7.66 24.44 -2.15
CA ARG A 313 7.12 23.32 -2.94
C ARG A 313 7.50 23.42 -4.40
N GLN A 314 7.40 22.31 -5.14
CA GLN A 314 7.58 22.34 -6.59
C GLN A 314 6.46 23.14 -7.26
N HIS A 315 6.80 23.99 -8.23
CA HIS A 315 5.81 24.67 -9.05
C HIS A 315 5.04 23.68 -9.91
N THR A 316 3.71 23.74 -9.83
CA THR A 316 2.81 22.89 -10.59
C THR A 316 2.00 23.73 -11.57
N THR A 317 1.66 23.15 -12.72
CA THR A 317 0.76 23.73 -13.71
C THR A 317 -0.40 22.78 -13.94
N LYS A 318 -1.45 23.21 -14.66
CA LYS A 318 -2.55 22.33 -15.09
C LYS A 318 -2.10 21.14 -15.96
N LYS A 319 -0.85 21.10 -16.43
CA LYS A 319 -0.32 20.05 -17.30
C LYS A 319 0.96 19.40 -16.78
N SER A 320 1.51 19.84 -15.64
CA SER A 320 2.81 19.35 -15.15
C SER A 320 3.00 19.59 -13.65
N GLY A 321 3.94 18.85 -13.04
CA GLY A 321 4.30 19.02 -11.63
C GLY A 321 3.40 18.26 -10.65
N TYR A 322 2.56 17.35 -11.14
CA TYR A 322 1.76 16.46 -10.28
C TYR A 322 2.61 15.47 -9.47
N HIS A 323 3.87 15.28 -9.86
CA HIS A 323 4.83 14.39 -9.24
C HIS A 323 6.11 15.16 -8.87
N THR A 324 6.60 14.91 -7.65
CA THR A 324 7.90 15.41 -7.18
C THR A 324 8.93 14.30 -7.29
N SER A 325 9.89 14.43 -8.21
CA SER A 325 10.98 13.44 -8.36
C SER A 325 11.88 13.41 -7.11
N ASP A 326 12.58 12.30 -6.86
CA ASP A 326 13.48 12.15 -5.72
C ASP A 326 14.53 13.28 -5.64
N ALA A 327 15.10 13.69 -6.78
CA ALA A 327 16.01 14.84 -6.84
C ALA A 327 15.34 16.15 -6.42
N THR A 328 14.06 16.32 -6.76
CA THR A 328 13.28 17.50 -6.38
C THR A 328 12.89 17.46 -4.90
N VAL A 329 12.50 16.29 -4.38
CA VAL A 329 12.25 16.02 -2.95
C VAL A 329 13.49 16.38 -2.13
N ALA A 330 14.66 15.84 -2.51
CA ALA A 330 15.94 16.13 -1.87
C ALA A 330 16.26 17.64 -1.89
N ARG A 331 16.03 18.30 -3.02
CA ARG A 331 16.27 19.75 -3.15
C ARG A 331 15.36 20.58 -2.25
N ILE A 332 14.06 20.25 -2.16
CA ILE A 332 13.10 20.94 -1.27
C ILE A 332 13.57 20.79 0.18
N ALA A 333 13.86 19.55 0.59
CA ALA A 333 14.26 19.22 1.95
C ALA A 333 15.56 19.93 2.35
N ALA A 334 16.62 19.79 1.55
CA ALA A 334 17.91 20.43 1.80
C ALA A 334 17.82 21.97 1.82
N SER A 335 17.03 22.56 0.92
CA SER A 335 16.87 24.01 0.87
C SER A 335 16.10 24.54 2.08
N ALA A 336 14.99 23.88 2.44
CA ALA A 336 14.21 24.25 3.61
C ALA A 336 15.03 24.13 4.91
N TRP A 337 15.80 23.04 5.04
CA TRP A 337 16.69 22.85 6.18
C TRP A 337 17.74 23.97 6.26
N ARG A 338 18.45 24.26 5.16
CA ARG A 338 19.51 25.29 5.12
C ARG A 338 19.00 26.67 5.46
N ILE A 339 17.83 27.01 4.93
CA ILE A 339 17.17 28.29 5.22
C ILE A 339 16.85 28.37 6.71
N ALA A 340 16.24 27.33 7.28
CA ALA A 340 15.83 27.33 8.67
C ALA A 340 17.03 27.26 9.63
N SER A 341 18.11 26.58 9.27
CA SER A 341 19.33 26.53 10.08
C SER A 341 20.02 27.88 10.17
N GLU A 342 20.10 28.62 9.06
CA GLU A 342 20.60 30.00 9.07
C GLU A 342 19.72 30.93 9.91
N MET A 343 18.39 30.78 9.83
CA MET A 343 17.47 31.52 10.70
C MET A 343 17.70 31.18 12.18
N ALA A 344 18.02 29.92 12.48
CA ALA A 344 18.30 29.46 13.83
C ALA A 344 19.63 30.02 14.38
N THR A 345 20.64 30.21 13.53
CA THR A 345 21.96 30.74 13.94
C THR A 345 22.04 32.26 13.92
N ALA A 346 21.35 32.94 12.98
CA ALA A 346 21.47 34.39 12.77
C ALA A 346 21.00 35.24 13.97
N LYS A 347 20.06 34.75 14.79
CA LYS A 347 19.56 35.49 15.97
C LYS A 347 20.42 35.31 17.23
N LYS A 348 21.38 34.37 17.25
CA LYS A 348 22.34 34.23 18.37
C LYS A 348 23.35 35.38 18.45
N VAL A 349 23.46 36.19 17.39
CA VAL A 349 24.53 37.22 17.23
C VAL A 349 23.99 38.64 17.48
N ARG A 350 22.80 38.81 18.05
CA ARG A 350 22.27 40.12 18.46
C ARG A 350 22.14 40.26 19.96
#